data_AF-A0A5S4EP36-F1
#
_entry.id   AF-A0A5S4EP36-F1
#
_cell.length_a   1.000
_cell.length_b   1.000
_cell.length_c   1.000
_cell.angle_alpha   90.00
_cell.angle_beta   90.00
_cell.angle_gamma   90.00
#
_symmetry.space_group_name_H-M   'P 1'
#
loop_
_entity.id
_entity.type
_entity.pdbx_description
1 polymer ?
#
loop_
_entity_poly.entity_id
_entity_poly.type
_entity_poly.pdbx_seq_one_letter_code
_entity_poly.pdbx_strand_id
1 'polypeptide(L)' 'MPVKVVALEAIDPSDEAIRSRRYPIVRPLNLVYARESDSINSFLALARSEDGQKVVKSLGFLPVESR' A
#
# COMPACT_ATOMS: atom_id res chain seq x y z
N MET A 1 -11.40 -7.54 -25.28
CA MET A 1 -12.03 -6.25 -24.89
C MET A 1 -10.99 -5.45 -24.13
N PRO A 2 -10.52 -4.28 -24.62
CA PRO A 2 -9.61 -3.45 -23.85
C PRO A 2 -10.32 -2.89 -22.60
N VAL A 3 -9.64 -2.93 -21.45
CA VAL A 3 -10.13 -2.30 -20.22
C VAL A 3 -9.66 -0.84 -20.22
N LYS A 4 -10.57 0.08 -19.87
CA LYS A 4 -10.26 1.50 -19.72
C LYS A 4 -10.51 1.92 -18.28
N VAL A 5 -9.50 2.53 -17.66
CA VAL A 5 -9.64 3.16 -16.34
C VAL A 5 -10.45 4.44 -16.48
N VAL A 6 -11.42 4.64 -15.60
CA VAL A 6 -12.29 5.82 -15.59
C VAL A 6 -12.04 6.63 -14.34
N ALA A 7 -12.08 7.95 -14.47
CA ALA A 7 -12.10 8.86 -13.33
C ALA A 7 -13.36 8.62 -12.49
N LEU A 8 -13.21 8.76 -11.18
CA LEU A 8 -14.34 8.75 -10.25
C LEU A 8 -14.44 10.15 -9.64
N GLU A 9 -15.61 10.78 -9.75
CA GLU A 9 -15.82 12.16 -9.29
C GLU A 9 -14.80 13.17 -9.86
N ALA A 10 -14.47 13.00 -11.16
CA ALA A 10 -13.44 13.77 -11.86
C ALA A 10 -12.00 13.61 -11.31
N ILE A 11 -11.75 12.57 -10.51
CA ILE A 11 -10.43 12.26 -9.96
C ILE A 11 -9.92 10.97 -10.59
N ASP A 12 -8.78 11.06 -11.27
CA ASP A 12 -8.08 9.88 -11.79
C ASP A 12 -7.39 9.09 -10.67
N PRO A 13 -7.35 7.75 -10.76
CA PRO A 13 -6.59 6.92 -9.82
C PRO A 13 -5.09 7.11 -10.04
N SER A 14 -4.48 7.94 -9.20
CA SER A 14 -3.03 8.11 -9.13
C SER A 14 -2.50 7.90 -7.72
N ASP A 15 -1.21 7.58 -7.59
CA ASP A 15 -0.54 7.45 -6.30
C ASP A 15 -0.79 8.67 -5.40
N GLU A 16 -0.72 9.87 -5.97
CA GLU A 16 -0.97 11.13 -5.26
C GLU A 16 -2.43 11.27 -4.81
N ALA A 17 -3.39 10.94 -5.68
CA ALA A 17 -4.81 11.02 -5.36
C ALA A 17 -5.19 10.03 -4.26
N ILE A 18 -4.57 8.84 -4.25
CA ILE A 18 -4.77 7.83 -3.21
C ILE A 18 -4.15 8.28 -1.88
N ARG A 19 -2.90 8.76 -1.88
CA ARG A 19 -2.22 9.24 -0.65
C ARG A 19 -2.91 10.43 -0.02
N SER A 20 -3.38 11.36 -0.84
CA SER A 20 -4.17 12.52 -0.39
C SER A 20 -5.62 12.20 -0.05
N ARG A 21 -6.04 10.91 -0.15
CA ARG A 21 -7.41 10.42 0.12
C ARG A 21 -8.49 11.07 -0.75
N ARG A 22 -8.11 11.64 -1.88
CA ARG A 22 -9.03 12.21 -2.88
C ARG A 22 -9.67 11.13 -3.73
N TYR A 23 -8.93 10.06 -4.04
CA TYR A 23 -9.50 8.90 -4.73
C TYR A 23 -10.17 7.96 -3.71
N PRO A 24 -11.49 7.69 -3.81
CA PRO A 24 -12.22 7.03 -2.72
C PRO A 24 -12.13 5.50 -2.73
N ILE A 25 -11.76 4.87 -3.86
CA ILE A 25 -11.62 3.42 -3.95
C ILE A 25 -10.22 3.01 -3.51
N VAL A 26 -10.05 2.77 -2.21
CA VAL A 26 -8.78 2.37 -1.59
C VAL A 26 -9.06 1.33 -0.51
N ARG A 27 -8.17 0.34 -0.37
CA ARG A 27 -8.24 -0.66 0.72
C ARG A 27 -6.87 -0.87 1.35
N PRO A 28 -6.73 -0.72 2.68
CA PRO A 28 -5.49 -1.08 3.36
C PRO A 28 -5.28 -2.59 3.37
N LEU A 29 -4.03 -3.03 3.28
CA LEU A 29 -3.62 -4.43 3.46
C LEU A 29 -2.89 -4.53 4.81
N ASN A 30 -3.65 -4.81 5.86
CA ASN A 30 -3.12 -4.86 7.21
C ASN A 30 -2.63 -6.27 7.56
N LEU A 31 -1.48 -6.36 8.23
CA LEU A 31 -1.05 -7.56 8.92
C LEU A 31 -1.58 -7.53 10.36
N VAL A 32 -2.14 -8.65 10.82
CA VAL A 32 -2.61 -8.82 12.21
C VAL A 32 -1.88 -10.00 12.85
N TYR A 33 -1.55 -9.85 14.14
CA TYR A 33 -0.94 -10.90 14.95
C TYR A 33 -1.47 -10.79 16.39
N ALA A 34 -1.62 -11.94 17.06
CA ALA A 34 -2.27 -11.99 18.38
C ALA A 34 -1.33 -11.57 19.53
N ARG A 35 -0.04 -11.85 19.39
CA ARG A 35 1.00 -11.51 20.37
C ARG A 35 2.28 -11.14 19.64
N GLU A 36 3.04 -10.23 20.22
CA GLU A 36 4.39 -9.93 19.74
C GLU A 36 5.32 -11.11 19.96
N SER A 37 6.31 -11.23 19.08
CA SER A 37 7.42 -12.17 19.19
C SER A 37 8.58 -11.67 18.34
N ASP A 38 9.78 -12.17 18.60
CA ASP A 38 10.99 -11.77 17.87
C ASP A 38 10.89 -12.05 16.36
N SER A 39 10.20 -13.13 15.98
CA SER A 39 9.96 -13.47 14.58
C SER A 39 9.01 -12.48 13.90
N ILE A 40 7.93 -12.08 14.58
CA ILE A 40 7.01 -11.05 14.09
C ILE A 40 7.73 -9.71 13.94
N ASN A 41 8.52 -9.31 14.94
CA ASN A 41 9.27 -8.06 14.92
C ASN A 41 10.32 -8.06 13.79
N SER A 42 11.00 -9.18 13.59
CA SER A 42 11.95 -9.35 12.49
C SER A 42 11.27 -9.26 11.11
N PHE A 43 10.09 -9.87 10.96
CA PHE A 43 9.31 -9.74 9.73
C PHE A 43 8.83 -8.31 9.49
N LEU A 44 8.32 -7.63 10.52
CA LEU A 44 7.90 -6.23 10.43
C LEU A 44 9.07 -5.32 10.03
N ALA A 45 10.27 -5.55 10.59
CA ALA A 45 11.47 -4.81 10.24
C ALA A 45 11.86 -5.03 8.77
N LEU A 46 11.84 -6.30 8.30
CA LEU A 46 12.09 -6.62 6.90
C LEU A 46 11.04 -5.98 5.98
N ALA A 47 9.76 -6.13 6.29
CA ALA A 47 8.66 -5.61 5.48
C ALA A 47 8.69 -4.09 5.37
N ARG A 48 9.10 -3.39 6.45
CA ARG A 48 9.24 -1.92 6.48
C ARG A 48 10.59 -1.39 5.98
N SER A 49 11.55 -2.27 5.70
CA SER A 49 12.83 -1.89 5.12
C SER A 49 12.66 -1.30 3.71
N GLU A 50 13.68 -0.59 3.23
CA GLU A 50 13.68 -0.03 1.88
C GLU A 50 13.43 -1.12 0.81
N ASP A 51 14.09 -2.27 0.96
CA ASP A 51 13.93 -3.40 0.02
C ASP A 51 12.54 -4.04 0.13
N GLY A 52 12.00 -4.15 1.34
CA GLY A 52 10.61 -4.57 1.54
C GLY A 52 9.63 -3.64 0.81
N GLN A 53 9.82 -2.33 0.92
CA GLN A 53 8.98 -1.35 0.23
C GLN A 53 9.18 -1.35 -1.30
N LYS A 54 10.37 -1.66 -1.81
CA LYS A 54 10.62 -1.86 -3.26
C LYS A 54 9.80 -3.02 -3.80
N VAL A 55 9.68 -4.12 -3.06
CA VAL A 55 8.83 -5.26 -3.45
C VAL A 55 7.35 -4.88 -3.48
N VAL A 56 6.86 -4.12 -2.49
CA VAL A 56 5.48 -3.62 -2.48
C VAL A 56 5.20 -2.80 -3.75
N LYS A 57 6.10 -1.88 -4.10
CA LYS A 57 5.97 -1.05 -5.30
C LYS A 57 6.04 -1.85 -6.60
N SER A 58 6.93 -2.85 -6.70
CA SER A 58 7.06 -3.66 -7.92
C SER A 58 5.82 -4.50 -8.21
N LEU A 59 5.02 -4.82 -7.19
CA LEU A 59 3.74 -5.51 -7.30
C LEU A 59 2.56 -4.57 -7.60
N GLY A 60 2.79 -3.26 -7.77
CA GLY A 60 1.75 -2.28 -8.08
C GLY A 60 0.98 -1.76 -6.86
N PHE A 61 1.50 -1.99 -5.64
CA PHE A 61 0.94 -1.42 -4.43
C PHE A 61 1.65 -0.14 -4.01
N LEU A 62 0.99 0.65 -3.17
CA LEU A 62 1.59 1.83 -2.56
C LEU A 62 2.39 1.43 -1.31
N PRO A 63 3.67 1.85 -1.20
CA PRO A 63 4.45 1.73 0.02
C PRO A 63 3.77 2.39 1.21
N VAL A 64 3.99 1.84 2.40
CA VAL A 64 3.52 2.46 3.65
C VAL A 64 4.43 3.61 4.03
N GLU A 65 3.84 4.74 4.43
CA GLU A 65 4.60 5.88 4.93
C GLU A 65 5.05 5.62 6.37
N SER A 66 6.34 5.80 6.64
CA SER A 66 6.86 5.83 8.00
C SER A 66 6.29 7.07 8.69
N ARG A 67 5.43 6.87 9.70
CA ARG A 67 5.04 7.94 10.62
C ARG A 67 6.18 8.29 11.56
#